data_AF-A0A942N7A4-F1
#
_entry.id   AF-A0A942N7A4-F1
#
_cell.length_a   1.000
_cell.length_b   1.000
_cell.length_c   1.000
_cell.angle_alpha   90.00
_cell.angle_beta   90.00
_cell.angle_gamma   90.00
#
_symmetry.space_group_name_H-M   'P 1'
#
loop_
_entity.id
_entity.type
_entity.pdbx_description
1 polymer ?
#
loop_
_entity_poly.entity_id
_entity_poly.type
_entity_poly.pdbx_seq_one_letter_code
_entity_poly.pdbx_strand_id
1 'polypeptide(L)'
;MKNLFSILLLIFISVSVNAQVNLGQDHSKLNISCQTCHTCEVPTKNDPCLVICPREKIVTIYQKPEQTPELIVIDQLMNRYGPVYFSHRIHAEMAEMSGGCGSCHHYNTTGPILNCNSCHETSRKRRDVSVPDLLGAYHRQCMDCHREWSHSTGCNSCHLPIKEVKGTEKEQIAQRLKGRTHPVILEPTKIVYETKTDQGKLATFYHDDHTNTFGLDCIKCHKNESCISCHDVNRKSDDIKPRKSYISKTELTFEQQHSNCISCHKDVSCSKCHSNEEMKPFDHFRSSGWALKTYHAKLSCQKCHGSTIPYAKLNKDCVSCHKDWNADNFKHEVTGLKLDELHESLDCADCHTDNNYAIKPTCDNCHEDYIYPKVLPGKLIRNN
;
A
#
# COMPACT_ATOMS: atom_id res chain seq x y z
N MET A 1 -60.23 2.30 -57.69
CA MET A 1 -59.12 2.54 -56.72
C MET A 1 -59.60 3.41 -55.54
N LYS A 2 -60.61 2.96 -54.77
CA LYS A 2 -61.05 3.64 -53.53
C LYS A 2 -61.30 2.69 -52.35
N ASN A 3 -61.18 1.37 -52.55
CA ASN A 3 -61.43 0.37 -51.50
C ASN A 3 -60.17 -0.28 -50.91
N LEU A 4 -58.95 0.16 -51.29
CA LEU A 4 -57.70 -0.31 -50.66
C LEU A 4 -57.21 0.60 -49.53
N PHE A 5 -57.63 1.88 -49.50
CA PHE A 5 -57.16 2.83 -48.50
C PHE A 5 -57.88 2.71 -47.14
N SER A 6 -59.11 2.19 -47.10
CA SER A 6 -59.85 1.99 -45.85
C SER A 6 -59.35 0.80 -45.02
N ILE A 7 -58.58 -0.13 -45.61
CA ILE A 7 -57.99 -1.26 -44.87
C ILE A 7 -56.67 -0.85 -44.22
N LEU A 8 -55.92 0.10 -44.81
CA LEU A 8 -54.67 0.59 -44.21
C LEU A 8 -54.88 1.51 -43.00
N LEU A 9 -56.04 2.18 -42.89
CA LEU A 9 -56.33 3.12 -41.80
C LEU A 9 -56.92 2.43 -40.54
N LEU A 10 -57.42 1.19 -40.67
CA LEU A 10 -57.96 0.41 -39.53
C LEU A 10 -56.92 -0.50 -38.85
N ILE A 11 -55.76 -0.73 -39.47
CA ILE A 11 -54.62 -1.41 -38.83
C ILE A 11 -53.79 -0.41 -37.98
N PHE A 12 -54.10 0.88 -38.06
CA PHE A 12 -53.49 1.93 -37.24
C PHE A 12 -54.13 2.11 -35.85
N ILE A 13 -55.15 1.32 -35.46
CA ILE A 13 -55.93 1.57 -34.21
C ILE A 13 -56.13 0.32 -33.32
N SER A 14 -55.60 -0.85 -33.67
CA SER A 14 -55.59 -2.00 -32.75
C SER A 14 -54.17 -2.36 -32.31
N VAL A 15 -53.91 -2.12 -31.03
CA VAL A 15 -52.71 -2.49 -30.23
C VAL A 15 -51.68 -1.37 -30.04
N SER A 16 -52.19 -0.23 -29.54
CA SER A 16 -51.54 0.53 -28.47
C SER A 16 -51.71 -0.19 -27.12
N VAL A 17 -51.24 -1.43 -26.98
CA VAL A 17 -51.03 -2.09 -25.67
C VAL A 17 -49.91 -3.14 -25.83
N ASN A 18 -48.67 -2.70 -25.71
CA ASN A 18 -47.68 -3.50 -25.00
C ASN A 18 -46.85 -2.54 -24.17
N ALA A 19 -47.48 -2.16 -23.06
CA ALA A 19 -46.80 -1.73 -21.86
C ALA A 19 -45.63 -2.70 -21.60
N GLN A 20 -44.45 -2.12 -21.36
CA GLN A 20 -43.41 -2.63 -20.47
C GLN A 20 -43.51 -4.13 -20.16
N VAL A 21 -42.90 -5.00 -20.98
CA VAL A 21 -42.43 -6.26 -20.43
C VAL A 21 -41.17 -5.92 -19.64
N ASN A 22 -41.40 -5.48 -18.40
CA ASN A 22 -40.38 -5.48 -17.38
C ASN A 22 -40.07 -6.96 -17.13
N LEU A 23 -39.04 -7.49 -17.79
CA LEU A 23 -38.50 -8.82 -17.56
C LEU A 23 -37.84 -8.83 -16.17
N GLY A 24 -38.69 -8.74 -15.15
CA GLY A 24 -38.28 -8.78 -13.76
C GLY A 24 -37.61 -10.11 -13.44
N GLN A 25 -36.45 -10.01 -12.78
CA GLN A 25 -35.83 -10.91 -11.79
C GLN A 25 -35.74 -12.42 -12.08
N ASP A 26 -36.08 -12.88 -13.27
CA ASP A 26 -36.08 -14.31 -13.60
C ASP A 26 -35.05 -14.59 -14.68
N HIS A 27 -33.90 -15.12 -14.26
CA HIS A 27 -32.77 -15.46 -15.14
C HIS A 27 -33.19 -16.40 -16.28
N SER A 28 -34.25 -17.19 -16.09
CA SER A 28 -34.81 -18.10 -17.09
C SER A 28 -35.38 -17.39 -18.34
N LYS A 29 -35.66 -16.09 -18.25
CA LYS A 29 -36.23 -15.29 -19.34
C LYS A 29 -35.17 -14.48 -20.10
N LEU A 30 -33.93 -14.52 -19.64
CA LEU A 30 -32.78 -13.95 -20.33
C LEU A 30 -32.07 -15.11 -21.02
N ASN A 31 -31.84 -15.01 -22.33
CA ASN A 31 -31.13 -16.04 -23.09
C ASN A 31 -29.61 -16.00 -22.79
N ILE A 32 -29.26 -16.20 -21.51
CA ILE A 32 -27.90 -16.11 -20.98
C ILE A 32 -27.51 -17.51 -20.51
N SER A 33 -26.44 -18.06 -21.08
CA SER A 33 -25.90 -19.36 -20.69
C SER A 33 -25.30 -19.29 -19.28
N CYS A 34 -25.42 -20.35 -18.48
CA CYS A 34 -24.83 -20.45 -17.15
C CYS A 34 -23.31 -20.22 -17.17
N GLN A 35 -22.63 -20.64 -18.24
CA GLN A 35 -21.17 -20.44 -18.42
C GLN A 35 -20.76 -18.97 -18.54
N THR A 36 -21.72 -18.06 -18.78
CA THR A 36 -21.46 -16.61 -18.78
C THR A 36 -21.05 -16.11 -17.40
N CYS A 37 -21.59 -16.71 -16.35
CA CYS A 37 -21.41 -16.27 -14.98
C CYS A 37 -20.75 -17.32 -14.08
N HIS A 38 -20.70 -18.59 -14.49
CA HIS A 38 -20.19 -19.70 -13.70
C HIS A 38 -19.05 -20.43 -14.42
N THR A 39 -17.94 -20.68 -13.72
CA THR A 39 -16.81 -21.50 -14.21
C THR A 39 -17.10 -22.99 -14.10
N CYS A 40 -18.14 -23.39 -13.37
CA CYS A 40 -18.56 -24.77 -13.21
C CYS A 40 -19.95 -24.99 -13.83
N GLU A 41 -20.21 -26.20 -14.31
CA GLU A 41 -21.48 -26.55 -14.96
C GLU A 41 -22.66 -26.65 -13.99
N VAL A 42 -22.39 -26.90 -12.70
CA VAL A 42 -23.43 -27.11 -11.67
C VAL A 42 -23.10 -26.29 -10.41
N PRO A 43 -23.42 -24.97 -10.39
CA PRO A 43 -23.21 -24.13 -9.22
C PRO A 43 -24.13 -24.55 -8.06
N THR A 44 -23.61 -24.49 -6.84
CA THR A 44 -24.41 -24.72 -5.62
C THR A 44 -24.56 -23.43 -4.83
N LYS A 45 -25.52 -23.38 -3.89
CA LYS A 45 -25.70 -22.22 -3.00
C LYS A 45 -24.44 -21.90 -2.18
N ASN A 46 -23.66 -22.93 -1.82
CA ASN A 46 -22.48 -22.79 -0.97
C ASN A 46 -21.19 -22.57 -1.80
N ASP A 47 -21.17 -23.03 -3.05
CA ASP A 47 -20.10 -22.78 -4.00
C ASP A 47 -20.71 -22.43 -5.36
N PRO A 48 -20.95 -21.13 -5.61
CA PRO A 48 -21.56 -20.69 -6.84
C PRO A 48 -20.56 -20.59 -7.98
N CYS A 49 -19.27 -20.89 -7.79
CA CYS A 49 -18.25 -20.96 -8.85
C CYS A 49 -18.31 -19.79 -9.87
N LEU A 50 -18.49 -18.55 -9.41
CA LEU A 50 -18.73 -17.43 -10.32
C LEU A 50 -17.47 -17.06 -11.11
N VAL A 51 -17.61 -16.85 -12.42
CA VAL A 51 -16.59 -16.22 -13.26
C VAL A 51 -16.29 -14.86 -12.66
N ILE A 52 -15.03 -14.65 -12.31
CA ILE A 52 -14.56 -13.33 -11.89
C ILE A 52 -14.84 -12.40 -13.07
N CYS A 53 -15.75 -11.44 -12.89
CA CYS A 53 -16.04 -10.43 -13.89
C CYS A 53 -14.69 -9.86 -14.37
N PRO A 54 -14.38 -9.90 -15.68
CA PRO A 54 -13.13 -9.38 -16.20
C PRO A 54 -13.21 -7.86 -16.15
N ARG A 55 -13.11 -7.32 -14.94
CA ARG A 55 -12.71 -5.95 -14.72
C ARG A 55 -11.27 -5.94 -15.10
N GLU A 56 -10.97 -5.48 -16.31
CA GLU A 56 -9.61 -5.15 -16.68
C GLU A 56 -9.02 -4.39 -15.49
N LYS A 57 -7.90 -4.87 -14.95
CA LYS A 57 -7.11 -4.06 -14.03
C LYS A 57 -6.61 -2.90 -14.86
N ILE A 58 -7.41 -1.83 -14.87
CA ILE A 58 -7.08 -0.60 -15.59
C ILE A 58 -5.70 -0.20 -15.10
N VAL A 59 -4.77 -0.07 -16.04
CA VAL A 59 -3.43 0.45 -15.79
C VAL A 59 -3.63 1.83 -15.18
N THR A 60 -3.52 1.88 -13.87
CA THR A 60 -3.79 3.06 -13.08
C THR A 60 -2.45 3.70 -12.87
N ILE A 61 -2.19 4.80 -13.58
CA ILE A 61 -1.04 5.65 -13.31
C ILE A 61 -1.36 6.36 -12.00
N TYR A 62 -1.01 5.73 -10.88
CA TYR A 62 -1.20 6.32 -9.57
C TYR A 62 -0.16 7.43 -9.37
N GLN A 63 -0.67 8.66 -9.27
CA GLN A 63 0.13 9.78 -8.77
C GLN A 63 0.40 9.57 -7.28
N LYS A 64 1.58 9.96 -6.82
CA LYS A 64 1.88 9.90 -5.39
C LYS A 64 0.99 10.89 -4.62
N PRO A 65 0.68 10.65 -3.34
CA PRO A 65 -0.16 11.55 -2.55
C PRO A 65 0.28 13.02 -2.60
N GLU A 66 1.58 13.30 -2.68
CA GLU A 66 2.12 14.66 -2.73
C GLU A 66 1.81 15.40 -4.04
N GLN A 67 1.47 14.66 -5.10
CA GLN A 67 1.13 15.20 -6.41
C GLN A 67 -0.37 15.47 -6.57
N THR A 68 -1.18 15.12 -5.57
CA THR A 68 -2.64 15.26 -5.60
C THR A 68 -3.10 16.56 -4.95
N PRO A 69 -4.34 17.02 -5.24
CA PRO A 69 -4.91 18.16 -4.53
C PRO A 69 -4.88 17.92 -3.02
N GLU A 70 -4.46 18.92 -2.26
CA GLU A 70 -4.36 18.81 -0.81
C GLU A 70 -5.73 18.83 -0.13
N LEU A 71 -6.64 19.66 -0.66
CA LEU A 71 -7.97 19.92 -0.11
C LEU A 71 -9.00 20.00 -1.23
N ILE A 72 -10.12 19.31 -1.06
CA ILE A 72 -11.29 19.35 -1.94
C ILE A 72 -12.49 19.84 -1.14
N VAL A 73 -13.31 20.72 -1.73
CA VAL A 73 -14.56 21.15 -1.12
C VAL A 73 -15.70 20.39 -1.79
N ILE A 74 -16.49 19.66 -0.99
CA ILE A 74 -17.67 18.94 -1.47
C ILE A 74 -18.90 19.76 -1.10
N ASP A 75 -19.53 20.37 -2.09
CA ASP A 75 -20.60 21.38 -1.93
C ASP A 75 -21.86 21.09 -2.77
N GLN A 76 -21.91 19.94 -3.45
CA GLN A 76 -22.95 19.63 -4.44
C GLN A 76 -24.36 19.37 -3.86
N LEU A 77 -24.48 19.16 -2.55
CA LEU A 77 -25.73 18.80 -1.86
C LEU A 77 -26.06 19.76 -0.69
N MET A 78 -25.66 21.03 -0.77
CA MET A 78 -25.65 22.00 0.34
C MET A 78 -27.00 22.57 0.85
N ASN A 79 -28.10 21.83 0.80
CA ASN A 79 -29.40 22.40 1.18
C ASN A 79 -29.77 22.27 2.67
N ARG A 80 -29.15 21.32 3.40
CA ARG A 80 -29.47 21.03 4.82
C ARG A 80 -28.26 21.05 5.75
N TYR A 81 -27.08 20.76 5.20
CA TYR A 81 -25.81 20.76 5.91
C TYR A 81 -24.79 21.53 5.06
N GLY A 82 -23.83 22.21 5.70
CA GLY A 82 -22.80 22.97 5.01
C GLY A 82 -21.80 22.09 4.27
N PRO A 83 -20.83 22.72 3.57
CA PRO A 83 -19.86 22.01 2.75
C PRO A 83 -18.95 21.11 3.62
N VAL A 84 -18.44 20.06 3.00
CA VAL A 84 -17.39 19.20 3.59
C VAL A 84 -16.05 19.64 3.03
N TYR A 85 -15.13 20.01 3.91
CA TYR A 85 -13.73 20.27 3.56
C TYR A 85 -12.95 18.96 3.67
N PHE A 86 -12.75 18.31 2.54
CA PHE A 86 -12.12 17.01 2.45
C PHE A 86 -10.61 17.16 2.25
N SER A 87 -9.83 16.78 3.26
CA SER A 87 -8.36 16.74 3.19
C SER A 87 -7.91 15.55 2.33
N HIS A 88 -7.87 15.73 1.02
CA HIS A 88 -7.57 14.67 0.07
C HIS A 88 -6.17 14.07 0.26
N ARG A 89 -5.13 14.87 0.55
CA ARG A 89 -3.76 14.34 0.73
C ARG A 89 -3.68 13.30 1.85
N ILE A 90 -4.21 13.60 3.04
CA ILE A 90 -4.21 12.65 4.17
C ILE A 90 -4.92 11.35 3.80
N HIS A 91 -6.06 11.43 3.12
CA HIS A 91 -6.79 10.23 2.71
C HIS A 91 -6.04 9.45 1.63
N ALA A 92 -5.33 10.12 0.72
CA ALA A 92 -4.49 9.47 -0.27
C ALA A 92 -3.31 8.73 0.40
N GLU A 93 -2.63 9.37 1.36
CA GLU A 93 -1.57 8.75 2.18
C GLU A 93 -2.11 7.53 2.96
N MET A 94 -3.28 7.66 3.60
CA MET A 94 -3.94 6.54 4.28
C MET A 94 -4.27 5.39 3.31
N ALA A 95 -4.71 5.71 2.10
CA ALA A 95 -5.16 4.72 1.13
C ALA A 95 -3.99 3.91 0.54
N GLU A 96 -2.76 4.45 0.50
CA GLU A 96 -1.57 3.69 0.07
C GLU A 96 -1.42 2.36 0.84
N MET A 97 -1.87 2.32 2.09
CA MET A 97 -1.78 1.14 2.95
C MET A 97 -2.77 0.02 2.61
N SER A 98 -3.89 0.32 1.92
CA SER A 98 -5.05 -0.59 1.81
C SER A 98 -5.58 -0.82 0.39
N GLY A 99 -4.95 -0.21 -0.63
CA GLY A 99 -5.40 -0.34 -2.03
C GLY A 99 -5.11 0.86 -2.92
N GLY A 100 -4.40 1.87 -2.41
CA GLY A 100 -4.04 3.09 -3.11
C GLY A 100 -5.28 3.89 -3.52
N CYS A 101 -5.18 4.65 -4.61
CA CYS A 101 -6.28 5.51 -5.05
C CYS A 101 -7.52 4.71 -5.45
N GLY A 102 -7.36 3.43 -5.83
CA GLY A 102 -8.46 2.52 -6.19
C GLY A 102 -9.41 2.19 -5.02
N SER A 103 -9.00 2.43 -3.78
CA SER A 103 -9.87 2.29 -2.60
C SER A 103 -11.05 3.25 -2.62
N CYS A 104 -10.92 4.41 -3.28
CA CYS A 104 -11.98 5.40 -3.44
C CYS A 104 -12.38 5.58 -4.91
N HIS A 105 -11.40 5.66 -5.81
CA HIS A 105 -11.62 5.86 -7.25
C HIS A 105 -11.80 4.53 -7.96
N HIS A 106 -12.98 3.94 -7.80
CA HIS A 106 -13.34 2.73 -8.54
C HIS A 106 -13.68 3.05 -10.00
N TYR A 107 -13.48 2.07 -10.88
CA TYR A 107 -13.88 2.13 -12.30
C TYR A 107 -13.36 3.37 -13.07
N ASN A 108 -12.26 3.96 -12.61
CA ASN A 108 -11.71 5.14 -13.25
C ASN A 108 -11.14 4.79 -14.62
N THR A 109 -11.34 5.66 -15.61
CA THR A 109 -10.81 5.43 -16.97
C THR A 109 -9.29 5.64 -17.03
N THR A 110 -8.67 5.30 -18.15
CA THR A 110 -7.24 5.61 -18.44
C THR A 110 -6.94 7.12 -18.53
N GLY A 111 -7.96 7.97 -18.42
CA GLY A 111 -7.86 9.43 -18.37
C GLY A 111 -7.72 10.00 -16.95
N PRO A 112 -8.05 11.29 -16.75
CA PRO A 112 -7.96 11.93 -15.44
C PRO A 112 -8.90 11.27 -14.42
N ILE A 113 -8.52 11.35 -13.15
CA ILE A 113 -9.35 10.87 -12.04
C ILE A 113 -10.68 11.64 -12.04
N LEU A 114 -11.77 10.91 -12.21
CA LEU A 114 -13.12 11.48 -12.24
C LEU A 114 -13.70 11.69 -10.84
N ASN A 115 -14.58 12.67 -10.73
CA ASN A 115 -15.35 12.95 -9.52
C ASN A 115 -16.50 11.95 -9.37
N CYS A 116 -16.93 11.71 -8.12
CA CYS A 116 -18.03 10.78 -7.83
C CYS A 116 -19.30 11.12 -8.62
N ASN A 117 -19.61 12.41 -8.76
CA ASN A 117 -20.79 12.93 -9.44
C ASN A 117 -20.85 12.67 -10.94
N SER A 118 -19.74 12.24 -11.55
CA SER A 118 -19.68 11.91 -12.98
C SER A 118 -20.47 10.63 -13.27
N CYS A 119 -20.61 9.77 -12.27
CA CYS A 119 -21.37 8.52 -12.35
C CYS A 119 -22.51 8.45 -11.31
N HIS A 120 -22.32 9.02 -10.12
CA HIS A 120 -23.32 9.06 -9.06
C HIS A 120 -24.16 10.33 -9.13
N GLU A 121 -25.40 10.20 -9.61
CA GLU A 121 -26.30 11.33 -9.71
C GLU A 121 -26.80 11.83 -8.35
N THR A 122 -27.08 13.13 -8.25
CA THR A 122 -27.72 13.73 -7.06
C THR A 122 -29.17 13.26 -6.87
N SER A 123 -29.81 12.80 -7.95
CA SER A 123 -31.19 12.32 -7.94
C SER A 123 -31.28 10.86 -7.50
N ARG A 124 -32.20 10.55 -6.59
CA ARG A 124 -32.37 9.19 -6.09
C ARG A 124 -33.13 8.31 -7.08
N LYS A 125 -32.43 7.38 -7.73
CA LYS A 125 -33.02 6.36 -8.61
C LYS A 125 -33.38 5.08 -7.85
N ARG A 126 -34.53 5.06 -7.17
CA ARG A 126 -34.97 3.90 -6.35
C ARG A 126 -35.12 2.56 -7.11
N ARG A 127 -35.29 2.59 -8.43
CA ARG A 127 -35.50 1.40 -9.27
C ARG A 127 -34.19 0.80 -9.78
N ASP A 128 -33.10 1.57 -9.76
CA ASP A 128 -31.78 1.14 -10.19
C ASP A 128 -30.86 1.13 -8.97
N VAL A 129 -30.60 -0.06 -8.45
CA VAL A 129 -29.76 -0.28 -7.26
C VAL A 129 -28.29 -0.52 -7.63
N SER A 130 -27.95 -0.52 -8.92
CA SER A 130 -26.60 -0.82 -9.40
C SER A 130 -25.61 0.31 -9.07
N VAL A 131 -26.08 1.56 -9.10
CA VAL A 131 -25.31 2.76 -8.78
C VAL A 131 -26.05 3.56 -7.70
N PRO A 132 -25.48 3.73 -6.50
CA PRO A 132 -26.09 4.56 -5.48
C PRO A 132 -26.17 6.03 -5.92
N ASP A 133 -27.14 6.76 -5.38
CA ASP A 133 -27.15 8.22 -5.51
C ASP A 133 -25.90 8.84 -4.84
N LEU A 134 -25.56 10.08 -5.21
CA LEU A 134 -24.35 10.76 -4.74
C LEU A 134 -24.27 10.81 -3.21
N LEU A 135 -25.41 11.00 -2.54
CA LEU A 135 -25.52 10.99 -1.08
C LEU A 135 -25.15 9.63 -0.49
N GLY A 136 -25.70 8.56 -1.05
CA GLY A 136 -25.43 7.19 -0.64
C GLY A 136 -23.99 6.76 -0.95
N ALA A 137 -23.43 7.20 -2.08
CA ALA A 137 -22.05 6.94 -2.45
C ALA A 137 -21.07 7.53 -1.42
N TYR A 138 -21.22 8.83 -1.10
CA TYR A 138 -20.36 9.47 -0.08
C TYR A 138 -20.52 8.83 1.29
N HIS A 139 -21.76 8.65 1.78
CA HIS A 139 -21.94 8.13 3.13
C HIS A 139 -21.45 6.69 3.29
N ARG A 140 -21.63 5.82 2.29
CA ARG A 140 -21.07 4.46 2.35
C ARG A 140 -19.55 4.52 2.36
N GLN A 141 -18.93 5.21 1.40
CA GLN A 141 -17.47 5.26 1.27
C GLN A 141 -16.81 5.89 2.52
N CYS A 142 -17.33 7.02 3.00
CA CYS A 142 -16.71 7.74 4.11
C CYS A 142 -17.08 7.11 5.46
N MET A 143 -18.35 6.84 5.72
CA MET A 143 -18.78 6.40 7.05
C MET A 143 -18.37 4.96 7.34
N ASP A 144 -18.29 4.07 6.34
CA ASP A 144 -17.89 2.68 6.60
C ASP A 144 -16.46 2.63 7.14
N CYS A 145 -15.54 3.37 6.52
CA CYS A 145 -14.18 3.50 7.03
C CYS A 145 -14.12 4.23 8.39
N HIS A 146 -14.78 5.38 8.53
CA HIS A 146 -14.73 6.17 9.75
C HIS A 146 -15.42 5.52 10.96
N ARG A 147 -16.40 4.66 10.72
CA ARG A 147 -17.07 3.86 11.77
C ARG A 147 -16.09 2.91 12.42
N GLU A 148 -15.23 2.27 11.63
CA GLU A 148 -14.19 1.41 12.17
C GLU A 148 -13.04 2.25 12.74
N TRP A 149 -12.47 3.15 11.95
CA TRP A 149 -11.24 3.86 12.31
C TRP A 149 -11.39 4.89 13.43
N SER A 150 -12.35 5.81 13.28
CA SER A 150 -12.51 6.95 14.20
C SER A 150 -13.60 6.73 15.24
N HIS A 151 -14.34 5.62 15.14
CA HIS A 151 -15.50 5.30 15.96
C HIS A 151 -16.58 6.39 15.97
N SER A 152 -16.54 7.30 14.99
CA SER A 152 -17.40 8.48 14.92
C SER A 152 -17.86 8.73 13.50
N THR A 153 -19.17 8.84 13.34
CA THR A 153 -19.82 9.17 12.06
C THR A 153 -20.92 10.22 12.26
N GLY A 154 -20.75 11.08 13.27
CA GLY A 154 -21.71 12.14 13.56
C GLY A 154 -21.73 13.18 12.43
N CYS A 155 -22.89 13.76 12.11
CA CYS A 155 -23.01 14.65 10.94
C CYS A 155 -21.99 15.82 10.98
N ASN A 156 -21.77 16.38 12.17
CA ASN A 156 -20.89 17.54 12.37
C ASN A 156 -19.40 17.20 12.37
N SER A 157 -19.01 15.92 12.31
CA SER A 157 -17.60 15.56 12.12
C SER A 157 -17.13 15.80 10.69
N CYS A 158 -18.06 15.78 9.73
CA CYS A 158 -17.78 16.01 8.31
C CYS A 158 -18.40 17.31 7.81
N HIS A 159 -19.65 17.59 8.17
CA HIS A 159 -20.38 18.77 7.74
C HIS A 159 -20.19 19.94 8.70
N LEU A 160 -19.95 21.11 8.14
CA LEU A 160 -20.05 22.36 8.90
C LEU A 160 -21.53 22.77 9.03
N PRO A 161 -21.98 23.23 10.22
CA PRO A 161 -23.28 23.85 10.36
C PRO A 161 -23.39 25.09 9.47
N ILE A 162 -24.50 25.24 8.74
CA ILE A 162 -24.70 26.38 7.79
C ILE A 162 -24.54 27.74 8.49
N LYS A 163 -24.83 27.83 9.79
CA LYS A 163 -24.69 29.06 10.60
C LYS A 163 -23.22 29.48 10.85
N GLU A 164 -22.28 28.56 10.70
CA GLU A 164 -20.83 28.73 10.92
C GLU A 164 -20.06 28.90 9.61
N VAL A 165 -20.76 29.17 8.50
CA VAL A 165 -20.15 29.38 7.18
C VAL A 165 -20.14 30.87 6.86
N LYS A 166 -19.34 31.67 7.58
CA LYS A 166 -19.03 33.06 7.17
C LYS A 166 -17.78 33.09 6.28
N GLY A 167 -17.68 34.08 5.39
CA GLY A 167 -16.60 34.18 4.39
C GLY A 167 -15.20 33.97 4.96
N THR A 168 -14.86 34.70 6.03
CA THR A 168 -13.56 34.64 6.71
C THR A 168 -13.25 33.31 7.41
N GLU A 169 -14.27 32.53 7.79
CA GLU A 169 -14.07 31.21 8.42
C GLU A 169 -13.71 30.15 7.37
N LYS A 170 -14.12 30.33 6.11
CA LYS A 170 -13.77 29.41 5.01
C LYS A 170 -12.27 29.36 4.73
N GLU A 171 -11.62 30.52 4.62
CA GLU A 171 -10.18 30.58 4.38
C GLU A 171 -9.38 30.02 5.57
N GLN A 172 -9.84 30.27 6.80
CA GLN A 172 -9.18 29.76 8.02
C GLN A 172 -9.29 28.24 8.16
N ILE A 173 -10.45 27.66 7.85
CA ILE A 173 -10.65 26.21 7.87
C ILE A 173 -9.81 25.53 6.80
N ALA A 174 -9.78 26.09 5.59
CA ALA A 174 -8.91 25.60 4.52
C ALA A 174 -7.43 25.67 4.92
N GLN A 175 -6.96 26.76 5.52
CA GLN A 175 -5.59 26.89 6.02
C GLN A 175 -5.25 25.89 7.13
N ARG A 176 -6.19 25.59 8.04
CA ARG A 176 -5.97 24.64 9.15
C ARG A 176 -5.83 23.20 8.67
N LEU A 177 -6.52 22.84 7.58
CA LEU A 177 -6.52 21.50 7.01
C LEU A 177 -5.38 21.29 6.01
N LYS A 178 -4.95 22.36 5.32
CA LYS A 178 -3.71 22.36 4.54
C LYS A 178 -2.49 22.13 5.44
N GLY A 179 -1.48 21.47 4.91
CA GLY A 179 -0.23 21.12 5.56
C GLY A 179 -0.26 19.86 6.42
N ARG A 180 -1.44 19.25 6.65
CA ARG A 180 -1.56 18.04 7.45
C ARG A 180 -1.14 16.80 6.65
N THR A 181 -0.50 15.87 7.34
CA THR A 181 -0.12 14.55 6.84
C THR A 181 -0.67 13.49 7.78
N HIS A 182 -0.83 12.28 7.25
CA HIS A 182 -1.16 11.12 8.03
C HIS A 182 -0.05 10.81 9.04
N PRO A 183 -0.35 10.54 10.32
CA PRO A 183 0.65 10.13 11.29
C PRO A 183 1.37 8.85 10.87
N VAL A 184 2.68 8.79 11.10
CA VAL A 184 3.45 7.57 10.83
C VAL A 184 3.02 6.50 11.82
N ILE A 185 2.58 5.36 11.30
CA ILE A 185 2.29 4.17 12.12
C ILE A 185 3.61 3.51 12.48
N LEU A 186 3.83 3.29 13.77
CA LEU A 186 4.96 2.52 14.24
C LEU A 186 4.60 1.04 14.17
N GLU A 187 5.13 0.35 13.17
CA GLU A 187 5.00 -1.09 13.04
C GLU A 187 5.76 -1.83 14.17
N PRO A 188 5.26 -2.98 14.65
CA PRO A 188 5.99 -3.79 15.61
C PRO A 188 7.20 -4.41 14.92
N THR A 189 8.42 -4.12 15.35
CA THR A 189 9.63 -4.65 14.68
C THR A 189 9.69 -6.18 14.69
N LYS A 190 9.35 -6.80 15.82
CA LYS A 190 9.46 -8.26 16.03
C LYS A 190 8.23 -8.82 16.71
N ILE A 191 7.78 -9.97 16.24
CA ILE A 191 6.71 -10.79 16.83
C ILE A 191 7.27 -12.18 17.10
N VAL A 192 7.02 -12.70 18.30
CA VAL A 192 7.43 -14.06 18.70
C VAL A 192 6.17 -14.85 19.04
N TYR A 193 5.99 -15.98 18.35
CA TYR A 193 4.91 -16.91 18.58
C TYR A 193 5.41 -18.11 19.39
N GLU A 194 4.69 -18.48 20.43
CA GLU A 194 4.94 -19.72 21.16
C GLU A 194 4.23 -20.88 20.45
N THR A 195 4.99 -21.91 20.11
CA THR A 195 4.51 -23.06 19.32
C THR A 195 4.61 -24.35 20.12
N LYS A 196 3.60 -25.22 20.01
CA LYS A 196 3.57 -26.54 20.65
C LYS A 196 4.00 -27.64 19.67
N THR A 197 5.09 -27.41 18.96
CA THR A 197 5.62 -28.31 17.91
C THR A 197 6.98 -28.86 18.31
N ASP A 198 7.32 -30.04 17.81
CA ASP A 198 8.65 -30.64 17.94
C ASP A 198 9.73 -29.91 17.10
N GLN A 199 9.31 -29.13 16.10
CA GLN A 199 10.19 -28.31 15.23
C GLN A 199 10.82 -27.10 15.93
N GLY A 200 10.40 -26.79 17.15
CA GLY A 200 10.83 -25.63 17.92
C GLY A 200 9.69 -25.07 18.76
N LYS A 201 10.04 -24.47 19.90
CA LYS A 201 9.09 -23.87 20.84
C LYS A 201 8.68 -22.44 20.48
N LEU A 202 9.46 -21.79 19.61
CA LEU A 202 9.29 -20.41 19.21
C LEU A 202 9.30 -20.31 17.69
N ALA A 203 8.40 -19.52 17.13
CA ALA A 203 8.51 -18.99 15.77
C ALA A 203 8.72 -17.47 15.83
N THR A 204 9.81 -16.99 15.23
CA THR A 204 10.17 -15.56 15.27
C THR A 204 9.87 -14.93 13.92
N PHE A 205 9.13 -13.82 13.94
CA PHE A 205 8.79 -13.03 12.76
C PHE A 205 9.30 -11.60 12.94
N TYR A 206 10.09 -11.12 11.99
CA TYR A 206 10.55 -9.72 11.92
C TYR A 206 9.69 -8.98 10.88
N HIS A 207 8.85 -8.06 11.36
CA HIS A 207 7.93 -7.33 10.50
C HIS A 207 8.70 -6.33 9.62
N ASP A 208 9.68 -5.65 10.20
CA ASP A 208 10.56 -4.68 9.55
C ASP A 208 11.41 -5.32 8.44
N ASP A 209 11.85 -6.57 8.63
CA ASP A 209 12.49 -7.32 7.55
C ASP A 209 11.54 -7.49 6.35
N HIS A 210 10.26 -7.77 6.58
CA HIS A 210 9.29 -7.99 5.50
C HIS A 210 8.86 -6.70 4.83
N THR A 211 8.57 -5.65 5.60
CA THR A 211 8.09 -4.36 5.08
C THR A 211 9.22 -3.50 4.54
N ASN A 212 10.33 -3.35 5.28
CA ASN A 212 11.41 -2.43 4.92
C ASN A 212 12.50 -3.13 4.10
N THR A 213 12.96 -4.31 4.54
CA THR A 213 14.07 -4.99 3.85
C THR A 213 13.58 -5.66 2.56
N PHE A 214 12.48 -6.41 2.61
CA PHE A 214 11.95 -7.14 1.46
C PHE A 214 10.90 -6.35 0.66
N GLY A 215 10.44 -5.21 1.17
CA GLY A 215 9.53 -4.32 0.45
C GLY A 215 8.13 -4.90 0.21
N LEU A 216 7.62 -5.69 1.15
CA LEU A 216 6.27 -6.26 1.04
C LEU A 216 5.21 -5.25 1.48
N ASP A 217 4.23 -5.01 0.62
CA ASP A 217 3.06 -4.18 0.93
C ASP A 217 2.23 -4.82 2.05
N CYS A 218 1.66 -4.01 2.95
CA CYS A 218 0.87 -4.48 4.09
C CYS A 218 -0.27 -5.41 3.66
N ILE A 219 -0.96 -5.06 2.56
CA ILE A 219 -2.05 -5.85 1.99
C ILE A 219 -1.62 -7.21 1.45
N LYS A 220 -0.32 -7.52 1.33
CA LYS A 220 0.08 -8.88 0.92
C LYS A 220 -0.18 -9.89 2.04
N CYS A 221 -0.07 -9.45 3.29
CA CYS A 221 -0.36 -10.26 4.48
C CYS A 221 -1.74 -9.93 5.07
N HIS A 222 -2.08 -8.65 5.17
CA HIS A 222 -3.28 -8.16 5.88
C HIS A 222 -4.48 -7.93 4.95
N LYS A 223 -4.77 -8.85 4.01
CA LYS A 223 -5.85 -8.68 3.01
C LYS A 223 -7.24 -8.55 3.60
N ASN A 224 -7.48 -9.22 4.72
CA ASN A 224 -8.78 -9.34 5.36
C ASN A 224 -8.76 -8.82 6.80
N GLU A 225 -7.73 -8.06 7.17
CA GLU A 225 -7.65 -7.46 8.49
C GLU A 225 -8.12 -6.01 8.42
N SER A 226 -8.88 -5.58 9.43
CA SER A 226 -9.30 -4.17 9.51
C SER A 226 -8.08 -3.30 9.84
N CYS A 227 -8.06 -2.10 9.26
CA CYS A 227 -7.01 -1.11 9.47
C CYS A 227 -6.80 -0.82 10.97
N ILE A 228 -7.87 -0.93 11.79
CA ILE A 228 -7.83 -0.66 13.23
C ILE A 228 -6.99 -1.65 14.03
N SER A 229 -6.73 -2.84 13.49
CA SER A 229 -5.85 -3.83 14.12
C SER A 229 -4.46 -3.25 14.41
N CYS A 230 -4.02 -2.33 13.54
CA CYS A 230 -2.78 -1.58 13.68
C CYS A 230 -3.02 -0.10 13.99
N HIS A 231 -4.07 0.50 13.41
CA HIS A 231 -4.32 1.93 13.33
C HIS A 231 -5.65 2.33 13.98
N ASP A 232 -5.75 2.26 15.30
CA ASP A 232 -6.89 2.79 16.05
C ASP A 232 -6.54 4.16 16.65
N VAL A 233 -7.41 5.15 16.49
CA VAL A 233 -7.22 6.51 17.03
C VAL A 233 -7.08 6.56 18.55
N ASN A 234 -7.57 5.52 19.23
CA ASN A 234 -7.48 5.37 20.69
C ASN A 234 -6.28 4.53 21.13
N ARG A 235 -5.49 3.97 20.20
CA ARG A 235 -4.30 3.17 20.54
C ARG A 235 -3.22 4.09 21.13
N LYS A 236 -2.71 3.75 22.31
CA LYS A 236 -1.63 4.51 22.95
C LYS A 236 -0.27 4.01 22.47
N SER A 237 0.71 4.91 22.34
CA SER A 237 2.08 4.60 21.88
C SER A 237 2.77 3.48 22.68
N ASP A 238 2.32 3.22 23.90
CA ASP A 238 2.94 2.22 24.77
C ASP A 238 2.57 0.77 24.40
N ASP A 239 1.62 0.59 23.47
CA ASP A 239 1.20 -0.69 22.87
C ASP A 239 2.16 -1.20 21.75
N ILE A 240 3.35 -0.58 21.64
CA ILE A 240 4.45 -0.97 20.72
C ILE A 240 5.28 -2.12 21.30
N LYS A 241 5.08 -2.48 22.57
CA LYS A 241 5.66 -3.74 23.09
C LYS A 241 5.13 -4.90 22.24
N PRO A 242 5.98 -5.88 21.86
CA PRO A 242 5.54 -7.04 21.11
C PRO A 242 4.31 -7.61 21.81
N ARG A 243 3.15 -7.56 21.13
CA ARG A 243 1.96 -8.23 21.64
C ARG A 243 2.38 -9.68 21.80
N LYS A 244 2.49 -10.15 23.05
CA LYS A 244 2.58 -11.58 23.30
C LYS A 244 1.38 -12.18 22.60
N SER A 245 1.64 -12.98 21.56
CA SER A 245 0.60 -13.68 20.81
C SER A 245 -0.24 -14.42 21.84
N TYR A 246 -1.47 -13.98 22.05
CA TYR A 246 -2.42 -14.74 22.84
C TYR A 246 -2.61 -16.05 22.10
N ILE A 247 -2.22 -17.16 22.72
CA ILE A 247 -2.51 -18.50 22.22
C ILE A 247 -4.02 -18.62 22.20
N SER A 248 -4.63 -18.37 21.04
CA SER A 248 -6.04 -18.67 20.82
C SER A 248 -6.16 -20.17 20.96
N LYS A 249 -6.94 -20.64 21.95
CA LYS A 249 -7.22 -22.07 22.19
C LYS A 249 -8.01 -22.75 21.06
N THR A 250 -8.19 -22.08 19.93
CA THR A 250 -8.81 -22.64 18.74
C THR A 250 -7.85 -23.65 18.12
N GLU A 251 -8.31 -24.90 17.96
CA GLU A 251 -7.65 -25.95 17.18
C GLU A 251 -7.62 -25.54 15.70
N LEU A 252 -6.77 -24.58 15.36
CA LEU A 252 -6.56 -24.14 13.98
C LEU A 252 -5.74 -25.21 13.24
N THR A 253 -6.09 -25.47 11.98
CA THR A 253 -5.30 -26.36 11.13
C THR A 253 -3.93 -25.75 10.82
N PHE A 254 -3.02 -26.58 10.31
CA PHE A 254 -1.69 -26.13 9.88
C PHE A 254 -1.79 -24.96 8.88
N GLU A 255 -2.69 -25.06 7.90
CA GLU A 255 -2.89 -24.04 6.86
C GLU A 255 -3.42 -22.73 7.44
N GLN A 256 -4.30 -22.81 8.45
CA GLN A 256 -4.85 -21.63 9.11
C GLN A 256 -3.78 -20.91 9.93
N GLN A 257 -2.96 -21.65 10.67
CA GLN A 257 -1.85 -21.12 11.47
C GLN A 257 -0.76 -20.48 10.58
N HIS A 258 -0.55 -21.01 9.37
CA HIS A 258 0.49 -20.52 8.43
C HIS A 258 -0.07 -19.70 7.27
N SER A 259 -1.34 -19.30 7.33
CA SER A 259 -2.05 -18.60 6.23
C SER A 259 -1.31 -17.36 5.71
N ASN A 260 -0.68 -16.60 6.62
CA ASN A 260 0.10 -15.40 6.26
C ASN A 260 1.52 -15.70 5.76
N CYS A 261 2.06 -16.90 5.99
CA CYS A 261 3.46 -17.24 5.72
C CYS A 261 3.60 -18.15 4.48
N ILE A 262 2.77 -19.18 4.37
CA ILE A 262 2.96 -20.29 3.42
C ILE A 262 2.70 -19.90 1.97
N SER A 263 2.01 -18.78 1.73
CA SER A 263 1.84 -18.22 0.39
C SER A 263 3.19 -17.88 -0.28
N CYS A 264 4.21 -17.55 0.53
CA CYS A 264 5.57 -17.25 0.06
C CYS A 264 6.60 -18.31 0.50
N HIS A 265 6.37 -19.01 1.63
CA HIS A 265 7.32 -19.94 2.23
C HIS A 265 6.94 -21.42 2.09
N LYS A 266 6.16 -21.80 1.07
CA LYS A 266 5.61 -23.17 0.90
C LYS A 266 6.66 -24.28 0.95
N ASP A 267 7.83 -24.05 0.35
CA ASP A 267 8.89 -25.07 0.22
C ASP A 267 10.06 -24.81 1.17
N VAL A 268 9.83 -24.06 2.25
CA VAL A 268 10.85 -23.72 3.26
C VAL A 268 10.80 -24.72 4.42
N SER A 269 11.96 -25.20 4.86
CA SER A 269 12.07 -26.08 6.03
C SER A 269 11.55 -25.39 7.29
N CYS A 270 10.82 -26.14 8.13
CA CYS A 270 10.26 -25.66 9.41
C CYS A 270 11.32 -24.98 10.30
N SER A 271 12.54 -25.50 10.32
CA SER A 271 13.68 -24.96 11.09
C SER A 271 14.12 -23.54 10.71
N LYS A 272 13.65 -23.01 9.57
CA LYS A 272 13.89 -21.63 9.15
C LYS A 272 12.94 -20.63 9.81
N CYS A 273 11.86 -21.12 10.40
CA CYS A 273 10.88 -20.30 11.11
C CYS A 273 10.81 -20.69 12.59
N HIS A 274 10.98 -21.97 12.91
CA HIS A 274 10.89 -22.53 14.25
C HIS A 274 12.27 -22.81 14.87
N SER A 275 12.41 -22.46 16.14
CA SER A 275 13.63 -22.66 16.94
C SER A 275 13.28 -22.77 18.43
N ASN A 276 14.21 -23.26 19.24
CA ASN A 276 14.08 -23.23 20.71
C ASN A 276 14.46 -21.87 21.32
N GLU A 277 15.13 -21.03 20.53
CA GLU A 277 15.52 -19.66 20.88
C GLU A 277 15.03 -18.70 19.80
N GLU A 278 14.89 -17.42 20.15
CA GLU A 278 14.51 -16.38 19.20
C GLU A 278 15.51 -16.30 18.04
N MET A 279 15.00 -16.26 16.82
CA MET A 279 15.85 -16.16 15.63
C MET A 279 16.41 -14.74 15.50
N LYS A 280 17.58 -14.61 14.88
CA LYS A 280 18.17 -13.31 14.57
C LYS A 280 17.51 -12.72 13.30
N PRO A 281 17.43 -11.39 13.17
CA PRO A 281 16.89 -10.74 11.97
C PRO A 281 17.74 -11.09 10.74
N PHE A 282 17.18 -10.84 9.56
CA PHE A 282 17.88 -11.01 8.30
C PHE A 282 19.17 -10.18 8.29
N ASP A 283 20.25 -10.81 7.84
CA ASP A 283 21.55 -10.17 7.72
C ASP A 283 22.14 -10.56 6.36
N HIS A 284 22.15 -9.59 5.45
CA HIS A 284 22.65 -9.78 4.09
C HIS A 284 24.10 -10.27 4.07
N PHE A 285 24.94 -9.84 5.03
CA PHE A 285 26.33 -10.30 5.14
C PHE A 285 26.39 -11.77 5.53
N ARG A 286 25.59 -12.21 6.52
CA ARG A 286 25.57 -13.63 6.91
C ARG A 286 25.04 -14.53 5.81
N SER A 287 24.10 -14.04 4.99
CA SER A 287 23.50 -14.81 3.91
C SER A 287 24.35 -14.84 2.64
N SER A 288 25.07 -13.76 2.30
CA SER A 288 25.77 -13.61 1.02
C SER A 288 27.29 -13.42 1.11
N GLY A 289 27.81 -13.09 2.30
CA GLY A 289 29.18 -12.65 2.52
C GLY A 289 29.44 -11.18 2.15
N TRP A 290 28.41 -10.42 1.73
CA TRP A 290 28.54 -9.01 1.38
C TRP A 290 27.66 -8.13 2.28
N ALA A 291 28.28 -7.19 2.99
CA ALA A 291 27.58 -6.29 3.90
C ALA A 291 27.04 -5.07 3.16
N LEU A 292 25.74 -4.80 3.31
CA LEU A 292 25.10 -3.58 2.84
C LEU A 292 25.56 -2.41 3.72
N LYS A 293 26.64 -1.72 3.31
CA LYS A 293 27.11 -0.49 3.97
C LYS A 293 26.10 0.65 3.76
N THR A 294 26.23 1.75 4.51
CA THR A 294 25.29 2.90 4.57
C THR A 294 24.62 3.28 3.24
N TYR A 295 25.38 3.36 2.16
CA TYR A 295 24.89 3.80 0.84
C TYR A 295 24.13 2.72 0.06
N HIS A 296 24.39 1.45 0.34
CA HIS A 296 23.67 0.32 -0.24
C HIS A 296 22.53 -0.19 0.66
N ALA A 297 22.59 0.11 1.97
CA ALA A 297 21.61 -0.32 2.96
C ALA A 297 20.20 0.23 2.73
N LYS A 298 20.08 1.42 2.14
CA LYS A 298 18.79 2.04 1.79
C LYS A 298 18.26 1.63 0.40
N LEU A 299 19.00 0.83 -0.37
CA LEU A 299 18.56 0.40 -1.70
C LEU A 299 17.56 -0.75 -1.58
N SER A 300 16.52 -0.74 -2.42
CA SER A 300 15.63 -1.90 -2.53
C SER A 300 16.38 -3.07 -3.17
N CYS A 301 16.06 -4.31 -2.76
CA CYS A 301 16.74 -5.52 -3.26
C CYS A 301 16.77 -5.58 -4.79
N GLN A 302 15.69 -5.13 -5.43
CA GLN A 302 15.52 -5.14 -6.88
C GLN A 302 16.51 -4.24 -7.62
N LYS A 303 17.06 -3.21 -6.97
CA LYS A 303 18.10 -2.35 -7.57
C LYS A 303 19.36 -3.13 -7.92
N CYS A 304 19.64 -4.21 -7.18
CA CYS A 304 20.77 -5.10 -7.45
C CYS A 304 20.29 -6.39 -8.12
N HIS A 305 19.27 -7.06 -7.57
CA HIS A 305 18.88 -8.41 -7.96
C HIS A 305 17.81 -8.48 -9.06
N GLY A 306 17.27 -7.34 -9.51
CA GLY A 306 16.17 -7.30 -10.46
C GLY A 306 14.84 -7.78 -9.87
N SER A 307 13.87 -8.06 -10.74
CA SER A 307 12.50 -8.41 -10.34
C SER A 307 12.25 -9.91 -10.17
N THR A 308 13.22 -10.77 -10.52
CA THR A 308 13.07 -12.23 -10.50
C THR A 308 13.43 -12.79 -9.13
N ILE A 309 12.51 -13.53 -8.54
CA ILE A 309 12.68 -14.23 -7.25
C ILE A 309 12.59 -15.75 -7.51
N PRO A 310 13.48 -16.59 -6.94
CA PRO A 310 14.56 -16.25 -6.01
C PRO A 310 15.68 -15.45 -6.66
N TYR A 311 16.30 -14.55 -5.88
CA TYR A 311 17.35 -13.67 -6.38
C TYR A 311 18.61 -14.47 -6.76
N ALA A 312 19.14 -14.17 -7.94
CA ALA A 312 20.42 -14.72 -8.39
C ALA A 312 21.59 -14.09 -7.62
N LYS A 313 22.66 -14.87 -7.45
CA LYS A 313 23.93 -14.37 -6.93
C LYS A 313 24.56 -13.40 -7.94
N LEU A 314 25.02 -12.25 -7.46
CA LEU A 314 25.63 -11.20 -8.27
C LEU A 314 27.15 -11.17 -8.09
N ASN A 315 27.84 -10.56 -9.05
CA ASN A 315 29.23 -10.16 -8.86
C ASN A 315 29.29 -8.95 -7.90
N LYS A 316 30.20 -9.00 -6.93
CA LYS A 316 30.43 -7.97 -5.91
C LYS A 316 31.39 -6.86 -6.36
N ASP A 317 31.99 -6.99 -7.54
CA ASP A 317 32.89 -5.98 -8.10
C ASP A 317 32.11 -4.70 -8.40
N CYS A 318 32.62 -3.54 -7.96
CA CYS A 318 31.93 -2.25 -8.07
C CYS A 318 31.48 -1.94 -9.50
N VAL A 319 32.32 -2.26 -10.49
CA VAL A 319 32.06 -2.07 -11.93
C VAL A 319 30.86 -2.86 -12.45
N SER A 320 30.47 -3.93 -11.76
CA SER A 320 29.31 -4.75 -12.14
C SER A 320 28.00 -3.96 -12.06
N CYS A 321 27.94 -2.94 -11.19
CA CYS A 321 26.78 -2.07 -11.03
C CYS A 321 27.11 -0.61 -11.40
N HIS A 322 28.31 -0.14 -11.08
CA HIS A 322 28.78 1.20 -11.41
C HIS A 322 29.66 1.16 -12.66
N LYS A 323 29.05 1.17 -13.85
CA LYS A 323 29.73 0.97 -15.14
C LYS A 323 30.95 1.86 -15.36
N ASP A 324 30.89 3.10 -14.88
CA ASP A 324 31.97 4.06 -15.06
C ASP A 324 32.96 4.08 -13.90
N TRP A 325 32.73 3.31 -12.82
CA TRP A 325 33.57 3.38 -11.62
C TRP A 325 35.01 2.94 -11.89
N ASN A 326 35.96 3.76 -11.46
CA ASN A 326 37.39 3.47 -11.42
C ASN A 326 38.03 4.27 -10.28
N ALA A 327 39.33 4.04 -10.02
CA ALA A 327 40.04 4.75 -8.97
C ALA A 327 40.08 6.27 -9.21
N ASP A 328 40.24 6.70 -10.47
CA ASP A 328 40.39 8.11 -10.84
C ASP A 328 39.12 8.94 -10.63
N ASN A 329 37.93 8.31 -10.70
CA ASN A 329 36.65 9.00 -10.49
C ASN A 329 35.98 8.67 -9.16
N PHE A 330 36.63 7.88 -8.31
CA PHE A 330 36.12 7.57 -7.00
C PHE A 330 36.21 8.79 -6.08
N LYS A 331 35.06 9.22 -5.54
CA LYS A 331 34.99 10.28 -4.54
C LYS A 331 34.83 9.70 -3.16
N HIS A 332 35.81 9.90 -2.27
CA HIS A 332 35.77 9.40 -0.89
C HIS A 332 34.53 9.83 -0.10
N GLU A 333 33.88 10.93 -0.49
CA GLU A 333 32.62 11.42 0.07
C GLU A 333 31.54 10.32 0.14
N VAL A 334 31.52 9.37 -0.81
CA VAL A 334 30.59 8.22 -0.84
C VAL A 334 30.85 7.19 0.27
N THR A 335 31.87 7.40 1.11
CA THR A 335 32.10 6.61 2.33
C THR A 335 31.63 7.35 3.59
N GLY A 336 31.19 8.61 3.44
CA GLY A 336 30.82 9.51 4.55
C GLY A 336 31.98 10.38 5.05
N LEU A 337 33.15 10.30 4.41
CA LEU A 337 34.32 11.11 4.72
C LEU A 337 34.77 11.87 3.47
N LYS A 338 34.76 13.20 3.53
CA LYS A 338 35.41 14.04 2.52
C LYS A 338 36.84 14.29 2.97
N LEU A 339 37.80 13.76 2.23
CA LEU A 339 39.20 14.04 2.47
C LEU A 339 39.49 15.54 2.28
N ASP A 340 40.47 16.07 3.01
CA ASP A 340 41.00 17.39 2.70
C ASP A 340 41.89 17.36 1.46
N GLU A 341 42.26 18.54 0.95
CA GLU A 341 43.04 18.65 -0.30
C GLU A 341 44.38 17.89 -0.26
N LEU A 342 44.97 17.73 0.93
CA LEU A 342 46.23 17.01 1.08
C LEU A 342 46.01 15.50 1.00
N HIS A 343 45.06 14.95 1.77
CA HIS A 343 44.79 13.50 1.77
C HIS A 343 44.10 13.02 0.49
N GLU A 344 43.34 13.89 -0.20
CA GLU A 344 42.74 13.57 -1.50
C GLU A 344 43.80 13.40 -2.60
N SER A 345 44.98 14.01 -2.43
CA SER A 345 46.09 13.90 -3.39
C SER A 345 46.95 12.64 -3.23
N LEU A 346 46.73 11.84 -2.19
CA LEU A 346 47.48 10.62 -1.91
C LEU A 346 46.98 9.43 -2.73
N ASP A 347 47.87 8.47 -3.00
CA ASP A 347 47.50 7.24 -3.66
C ASP A 347 46.64 6.38 -2.71
N CYS A 348 45.72 5.59 -3.29
CA CYS A 348 44.83 4.72 -2.52
C CYS A 348 45.61 3.79 -1.57
N ALA A 349 46.76 3.30 -2.01
CA ALA A 349 47.62 2.37 -1.28
C ALA A 349 48.32 3.00 -0.07
N ASP A 350 48.48 4.34 -0.04
CA ASP A 350 49.10 5.05 1.08
C ASP A 350 48.26 4.94 2.35
N CYS A 351 46.93 4.85 2.18
CA CYS A 351 46.00 4.59 3.28
C CYS A 351 45.58 3.11 3.33
N HIS A 352 45.22 2.53 2.19
CA HIS A 352 44.73 1.16 2.09
C HIS A 352 45.85 0.21 1.68
N THR A 353 46.64 -0.23 2.66
CA THR A 353 47.71 -1.21 2.46
C THR A 353 47.22 -2.44 1.67
N ASP A 354 48.01 -2.87 0.69
CA ASP A 354 47.69 -3.94 -0.26
C ASP A 354 46.38 -3.74 -1.06
N ASN A 355 45.92 -2.48 -1.17
CA ASN A 355 44.61 -2.12 -1.72
C ASN A 355 43.45 -2.85 -1.02
N ASN A 356 43.59 -3.11 0.28
CA ASN A 356 42.56 -3.79 1.06
C ASN A 356 41.53 -2.81 1.64
N TYR A 357 40.50 -2.51 0.85
CA TYR A 357 39.40 -1.59 1.21
C TYR A 357 38.40 -2.16 2.25
N ALA A 358 38.59 -3.40 2.68
CA ALA A 358 37.78 -3.98 3.77
C ALA A 358 38.29 -3.57 5.16
N ILE A 359 39.57 -3.17 5.24
CA ILE A 359 40.23 -2.76 6.48
C ILE A 359 40.22 -1.23 6.56
N LYS A 360 39.95 -0.69 7.75
CA LYS A 360 40.03 0.75 7.99
C LYS A 360 41.50 1.17 8.07
N PRO A 361 41.91 2.22 7.35
CA PRO A 361 43.27 2.72 7.40
C PRO A 361 43.59 3.28 8.79
N THR A 362 44.87 3.27 9.14
CA THR A 362 45.39 3.81 10.39
C THR A 362 46.26 5.04 10.10
N CYS A 363 46.28 6.00 11.03
CA CYS A 363 47.04 7.24 10.88
C CYS A 363 48.51 7.09 11.31
N ASP A 364 48.83 6.03 12.05
CA ASP A 364 50.15 5.76 12.65
C ASP A 364 51.26 5.55 11.60
N ASN A 365 50.90 5.15 10.38
CA ASN A 365 51.85 5.02 9.28
C ASN A 365 52.42 6.38 8.81
N CYS A 366 51.77 7.51 9.12
CA CYS A 366 52.23 8.84 8.71
C CYS A 366 52.29 9.85 9.88
N HIS A 367 51.57 9.61 10.97
CA HIS A 367 51.46 10.51 12.11
C HIS A 367 51.75 9.78 13.42
N GLU A 368 52.69 10.30 14.21
CA GLU A 368 53.08 9.69 15.49
C GLU A 368 51.98 9.80 16.56
N ASP A 369 51.20 10.88 16.54
CA ASP A 369 50.24 11.21 17.61
C ASP A 369 48.76 11.14 17.19
N TYR A 370 48.47 10.89 15.92
CA TYR A 370 47.10 10.91 15.42
C TYR A 370 46.51 9.51 15.38
N ILE A 371 45.26 9.40 15.83
CA ILE A 371 44.55 8.13 15.92
C ILE A 371 43.18 8.30 15.27
N TYR A 372 42.87 7.51 14.24
CA TYR A 372 41.53 7.42 13.69
C TYR A 372 40.59 6.70 14.68
N PRO A 373 39.36 7.18 14.96
CA PRO A 373 38.67 8.33 14.35
C PRO A 373 38.75 9.64 15.17
N LYS A 374 39.68 9.77 16.13
CA LYS A 374 39.80 11.00 16.96
C LYS A 374 40.28 12.19 16.14
N VAL A 375 41.23 11.95 15.23
CA VAL A 375 41.68 12.90 14.22
C VAL A 375 41.31 12.32 12.87
N LEU A 376 40.69 13.13 12.02
CA LEU A 376 40.15 12.70 10.74
C LEU A 376 40.96 13.37 9.61
N PRO A 377 41.28 12.64 8.52
CA PRO A 377 41.99 13.19 7.36
C PRO A 377 41.08 14.05 6.46
N GLY A 378 40.18 14.82 7.08
CA GLY A 378 39.13 15.58 6.42
C GLY A 378 37.90 15.78 7.28
N LYS A 379 36.72 15.90 6.65
CA LYS A 379 35.45 16.20 7.30
C LYS A 379 34.44 15.07 7.11
N LEU A 380 33.83 14.62 8.20
CA LEU A 380 32.69 13.71 8.12
C LEU A 380 31.50 14.45 7.51
N ILE A 381 30.90 13.84 6.49
CA ILE A 381 29.66 14.33 5.90
C ILE A 381 28.52 13.45 6.43
N ARG A 382 27.57 14.07 7.13
CA ARG A 382 26.27 13.45 7.38
C ARG A 382 25.42 13.65 6.13
N ASN A 383 25.19 12.56 5.40
CA ASN A 383 24.21 12.56 4.33
C ASN A 383 22.85 12.10 4.90
N ASN A 384 21.83 12.93 4.72
CA ASN A 384 20.43 12.67 5.12
C ASN A 384 19.90 11.34 4.54
#